data_AF-A0A4R9G651-F1
#
_entry.id   AF-A0A4R9G651-F1
#
_cell.length_a   1.000
_cell.length_b   1.000
_cell.length_c   1.000
_cell.angle_alpha   90.00
_cell.angle_beta   90.00
_cell.angle_gamma   90.00
#
_symmetry.space_group_name_H-M   'P 1'
#
loop_
_entity.id
_entity.type
_entity.pdbx_description
1 polymer ?
#
loop_
_entity_poly.entity_id
_entity_poly.type
_entity_poly.pdbx_seq_one_letter_code
_entity_poly.pdbx_strand_id
1 'polypeptide(L)'
;MRFNTLFHPQGSDPNAPMETVQSDWEEAILVCTKCASKFRGEFFNGRTRLRSELKDTLRSEGVRNVRVMEVSCLDVCERDKIAITSTRFSKMGRAILLVPPGVSAERVLKGLNDLKS
;
A
#
# COMPACT_ATOMS: atom_id res chain seq x y z
N MET A 1 14.97 -12.26 28.24
CA MET A 1 14.47 -10.87 28.08
C MET A 1 12.97 -10.89 28.23
N ARG A 2 12.42 -10.23 29.27
CA ARG A 2 10.98 -9.98 29.38
C ARG A 2 10.69 -8.67 28.64
N PHE A 3 9.97 -8.74 27.53
CA PHE A 3 9.40 -7.56 26.91
C PHE A 3 8.25 -7.08 27.81
N ASN A 4 8.50 -6.05 28.61
CA ASN A 4 7.48 -5.46 29.46
C ASN A 4 6.54 -4.67 28.55
N THR A 5 5.44 -5.28 28.12
CA THR A 5 4.43 -4.63 27.30
C THR A 5 3.67 -3.64 28.18
N LEU A 6 4.09 -2.37 28.16
CA LEU A 6 3.44 -1.22 28.80
C LEU A 6 2.03 -0.91 28.23
N PHE A 7 1.51 -1.77 27.36
CA PHE A 7 0.19 -1.72 26.77
C PHE A 7 -0.58 -2.97 27.17
N HIS A 8 -1.06 -3.03 28.42
CA HIS A 8 -2.21 -3.86 28.75
C HIS A 8 -3.43 -2.93 28.72
N PRO A 9 -4.23 -2.95 27.63
CA PRO A 9 -5.52 -2.27 27.64
C PRO A 9 -6.31 -2.80 28.84
N GLN A 10 -6.79 -1.91 29.72
CA GLN A 10 -7.59 -2.35 30.86
C GLN A 10 -8.84 -3.08 30.32
N GLY A 11 -8.99 -4.36 30.68
CA GLY A 11 -10.13 -5.19 30.26
C GLY A 11 -9.90 -6.10 29.05
N SER A 12 -8.69 -6.18 28.47
CA SER A 12 -8.40 -7.19 27.44
C SER A 12 -8.08 -8.55 28.08
N ASP A 13 -8.94 -9.56 27.86
CA ASP A 13 -8.58 -10.95 28.15
C ASP A 13 -7.65 -11.46 27.03
N PRO A 14 -6.39 -11.81 27.33
CA PRO A 14 -5.47 -12.37 26.33
C PRO A 14 -5.92 -13.73 25.77
N ASN A 15 -6.91 -14.38 26.40
CA ASN A 15 -7.52 -15.62 25.94
C ASN A 15 -8.89 -15.42 25.27
N ALA A 16 -9.31 -14.17 25.02
CA ALA A 16 -10.53 -13.90 24.27
C ALA A 16 -10.48 -14.62 22.90
N PRO A 17 -11.62 -15.15 22.41
CA PRO A 17 -11.66 -15.83 21.12
C PRO A 17 -11.27 -14.88 19.97
N MET A 18 -10.50 -15.38 19.00
CA MET A 18 -10.23 -14.64 17.76
C MET A 18 -11.52 -14.52 16.96
N GLU A 19 -11.87 -13.28 16.60
CA GLU A 19 -13.02 -13.00 15.75
C GLU A 19 -12.58 -12.79 14.30
N THR A 20 -13.48 -13.10 13.36
CA THR A 20 -13.27 -12.83 11.93
C THR A 20 -14.38 -11.93 11.42
N VAL A 21 -14.04 -11.03 10.51
CA VAL A 21 -15.00 -10.14 9.84
C VAL A 21 -14.83 -10.31 8.33
N GLN A 22 -15.95 -10.31 7.61
CA GLN A 22 -15.92 -10.29 6.15
C GLN A 22 -15.62 -8.87 5.69
N SER A 23 -14.73 -8.74 4.71
CA SER A 23 -14.38 -7.45 4.12
C SER A 23 -14.86 -7.35 2.68
N ASP A 24 -15.47 -6.23 2.33
CA ASP A 24 -16.03 -5.99 0.98
C ASP A 24 -14.99 -5.54 -0.07
N TRP A 25 -13.70 -5.51 0.27
CA TRP A 25 -12.65 -5.11 -0.67
C TRP A 25 -11.91 -6.31 -1.24
N GLU A 26 -11.51 -6.23 -2.51
CA GLU A 26 -10.97 -7.34 -3.31
C GLU A 26 -9.47 -7.18 -3.59
N GLU A 27 -8.94 -5.96 -3.49
CA GLU A 27 -7.57 -5.63 -3.83
C GLU A 27 -7.04 -4.53 -2.92
N ALA A 28 -5.77 -4.61 -2.54
CA ALA A 28 -5.03 -3.53 -1.91
C ALA A 28 -3.80 -3.18 -2.75
N ILE A 29 -3.72 -1.93 -3.19
CA ILE A 29 -2.54 -1.33 -3.80
C ILE A 29 -1.66 -0.78 -2.68
N LEU A 30 -0.41 -1.24 -2.62
CA LEU A 30 0.55 -0.88 -1.59
C LEU A 30 1.60 0.08 -2.17
N VAL A 31 1.78 1.23 -1.53
CA VAL A 31 2.75 2.27 -1.93
C VAL A 31 3.86 2.36 -0.88
N CYS A 32 5.12 2.17 -1.30
CA CYS A 32 6.27 2.24 -0.40
C CYS A 32 6.59 3.70 -0.01
N THR A 33 6.30 4.05 1.25
CA THR A 33 6.55 5.39 1.79
C THR A 33 8.04 5.76 1.83
N LYS A 34 8.92 4.79 2.09
CA LYS A 34 10.38 5.00 2.13
C LYS A 34 10.96 5.32 0.76
N CYS A 35 10.44 4.73 -0.33
CA CYS A 35 10.92 5.12 -1.66
C CYS A 35 10.37 6.52 -2.01
N ALA A 36 9.08 6.80 -1.75
CA ALA A 36 8.46 8.10 -2.05
C ALA A 36 9.08 9.29 -1.28
N SER A 37 9.43 9.11 -0.01
CA SER A 37 10.03 10.16 0.82
C SER A 37 11.39 10.65 0.35
N LYS A 38 12.06 9.90 -0.55
CA LYS A 38 13.33 10.30 -1.17
C LYS A 38 13.17 11.37 -2.24
N PHE A 39 11.96 11.61 -2.75
CA PHE A 39 11.71 12.51 -3.87
C PHE A 39 10.85 13.70 -3.44
N ARG A 40 11.29 14.90 -3.83
CA ARG A 40 10.55 16.14 -3.56
C ARG A 40 9.20 16.10 -4.29
N GLY A 41 8.12 16.40 -3.58
CA GLY A 41 6.76 16.43 -4.13
C GLY A 41 6.03 15.09 -4.12
N GLU A 42 6.72 13.99 -3.83
CA GLU A 42 6.10 12.66 -3.72
C GLU A 42 5.59 12.33 -2.33
N PHE A 43 6.04 13.06 -1.31
CA PHE A 43 5.64 12.85 0.08
C PHE A 43 5.43 14.19 0.79
N PHE A 44 4.27 14.37 1.42
CA PHE A 44 3.87 15.57 2.15
C PHE A 44 2.93 15.21 3.31
N ASN A 45 3.17 15.79 4.49
CA ASN A 45 2.35 15.59 5.69
C ASN A 45 2.06 14.11 6.03
N GLY A 46 3.09 13.25 5.94
CA GLY A 46 2.96 11.84 6.27
C GLY A 46 2.26 10.99 5.20
N ARG A 47 1.96 11.56 4.03
CA ARG A 47 1.25 10.91 2.92
C ARG A 47 1.99 11.09 1.60
N THR A 48 1.89 10.10 0.75
CA THR A 48 2.38 10.07 -0.62
C THR A 48 1.38 10.76 -1.54
N ARG A 49 1.89 11.47 -2.55
CA ARG A 49 1.08 12.03 -3.64
C ARG A 49 0.31 10.92 -4.34
N LEU A 50 1.01 9.84 -4.67
CA LEU A 50 0.46 8.66 -5.35
C LEU A 50 -0.73 8.04 -4.62
N ARG A 51 -0.74 7.97 -3.28
CA ARG A 51 -1.92 7.49 -2.55
C ARG A 51 -3.17 8.30 -2.87
N SER A 52 -3.05 9.63 -2.82
CA SER A 52 -4.18 10.52 -3.06
C SER A 52 -4.66 10.40 -4.50
N GLU A 53 -3.74 10.50 -5.46
CA GLU A 53 -4.08 10.43 -6.88
C GLU A 53 -4.64 9.07 -7.30
N LEU A 54 -4.09 7.96 -6.80
CA LEU A 54 -4.63 6.62 -7.06
C LEU A 54 -6.07 6.51 -6.55
N LYS A 55 -6.36 7.03 -5.36
CA LYS A 55 -7.73 7.02 -4.83
C LYS A 55 -8.68 7.86 -5.68
N ASP A 56 -8.24 9.04 -6.12
CA ASP A 56 -9.06 9.94 -6.92
C ASP A 56 -9.30 9.39 -8.33
N THR A 57 -8.28 8.76 -8.92
CA THR A 57 -8.36 8.08 -10.23
C THR A 57 -9.27 6.86 -10.18
N LEU A 58 -9.12 5.99 -9.18
CA LEU A 58 -10.02 4.83 -9.00
C LEU A 58 -11.47 5.28 -8.83
N ARG A 59 -11.71 6.39 -8.11
CA ARG A 59 -13.05 6.98 -7.96
C ARG A 59 -13.59 7.54 -9.26
N SER A 60 -12.78 8.25 -10.05
CA SER A 60 -13.21 8.82 -11.33
C SER A 60 -13.50 7.74 -12.38
N GLU A 61 -12.77 6.63 -12.34
CA GLU A 61 -13.00 5.44 -13.19
C GLU A 61 -14.15 4.54 -12.70
N GLY A 62 -14.79 4.88 -11.57
CA GLY A 62 -15.87 4.09 -10.99
C GLY A 62 -15.44 2.75 -10.40
N VAL A 63 -14.13 2.52 -10.23
CA VAL A 63 -13.55 1.32 -9.63
C VAL A 63 -13.82 1.34 -8.12
N ARG A 64 -14.51 0.30 -7.64
CA ARG A 64 -14.83 0.11 -6.23
C ARG A 64 -14.03 -1.05 -5.65
N ASN A 65 -14.11 -1.25 -4.33
CA ASN A 65 -13.54 -2.40 -3.64
C ASN A 65 -12.00 -2.52 -3.72
N VAL A 66 -11.29 -1.48 -4.16
CA VAL A 66 -9.82 -1.39 -4.12
C VAL A 66 -9.40 -0.46 -2.98
N ARG A 67 -8.49 -0.92 -2.13
CA ARG A 67 -7.85 -0.11 -1.09
C ARG A 67 -6.50 0.39 -1.59
N VAL A 68 -6.18 1.65 -1.31
CA VAL A 68 -4.84 2.20 -1.54
C VAL A 68 -4.21 2.46 -0.17
N MET A 69 -3.12 1.74 0.10
CA MET A 69 -2.45 1.72 1.38
C MET A 69 -1.01 2.19 1.23
N GLU A 70 -0.57 2.96 2.21
CA GLU A 70 0.83 3.27 2.40
C GLU A 70 1.44 2.24 3.33
N VAL A 71 2.56 1.69 2.92
CA VAL A 71 3.31 0.71 3.69
C VAL A 71 4.71 1.23 3.97
N SER A 72 5.38 0.59 4.92
CA SER A 72 6.81 0.80 5.17
C SER A 72 7.64 0.30 3.97
N CYS A 73 8.96 0.19 4.16
CA CYS A 73 9.86 -0.29 3.11
C CYS A 73 9.46 -1.70 2.63
N LEU A 74 9.45 -1.90 1.31
CA LEU A 74 9.27 -3.21 0.68
C LEU A 74 10.61 -3.92 0.38
N ASP A 75 11.74 -3.30 0.76
CA ASP A 75 13.13 -3.79 0.58
C ASP A 75 13.54 -4.15 -0.86
N VAL A 76 12.85 -3.56 -1.84
CA VAL A 76 13.11 -3.76 -3.28
C VAL A 76 13.35 -2.45 -4.04
N CYS A 77 13.61 -1.34 -3.35
CA CYS A 77 13.80 -0.05 -4.02
C CYS A 77 15.06 -0.11 -4.92
N GLU A 78 14.89 0.07 -6.23
CA GLU A 78 15.97 0.51 -7.11
C GLU A 78 16.28 2.00 -6.92
N ARG A 79 17.43 2.46 -7.43
CA ARG A 79 17.74 3.91 -7.46
C ARG A 79 16.67 4.65 -8.26
N ASP A 80 16.29 5.82 -7.79
CA ASP A 80 15.40 6.76 -8.47
C ASP A 80 13.98 6.26 -8.82
N LYS A 81 13.49 5.22 -8.12
CA LYS A 81 12.14 4.67 -8.31
C LYS A 81 11.36 4.51 -7.00
N ILE A 82 10.04 4.49 -7.14
CA ILE A 82 9.05 4.20 -6.09
C ILE A 82 8.47 2.81 -6.32
N ALA A 83 8.49 1.97 -5.29
CA ALA A 83 7.93 0.62 -5.35
C ALA A 83 6.42 0.62 -5.05
N ILE A 84 5.66 -0.05 -5.91
CA ILE A 84 4.20 -0.21 -5.83
C ILE A 84 3.85 -1.67 -6.13
N THR A 85 2.92 -2.25 -5.38
CA THR A 85 2.41 -3.60 -5.67
C THR A 85 0.91 -3.69 -5.39
N SER A 86 0.29 -4.82 -5.74
CA SER A 86 -1.13 -5.10 -5.54
C SER A 86 -1.32 -6.49 -4.96
N THR A 87 -2.24 -6.64 -4.00
CA THR A 87 -2.60 -7.94 -3.42
C THR A 87 -3.42 -8.82 -4.34
N ARG A 88 -3.92 -8.27 -5.46
CA ARG A 88 -4.66 -9.04 -6.47
C ARG A 88 -3.83 -10.20 -7.04
N PHE A 89 -2.51 -10.05 -7.03
CA PHE A 89 -1.58 -11.09 -7.44
C PHE A 89 -1.35 -12.03 -6.25
N SER A 90 -2.18 -13.08 -6.17
CA SER A 90 -2.32 -14.04 -5.04
C SER A 90 -1.02 -14.69 -4.56
N LYS A 91 0.04 -14.69 -5.37
CA LYS A 91 1.40 -14.92 -4.89
C LYS A 91 1.98 -13.58 -4.45
N MET A 92 1.63 -13.17 -3.23
CA MET A 92 2.31 -12.10 -2.48
C MET A 92 3.81 -12.16 -2.79
N GLY A 93 4.32 -11.22 -3.59
CA GLY A 93 5.77 -11.02 -3.75
C GLY A 93 6.47 -11.46 -5.04
N ARG A 94 5.83 -11.58 -6.21
CA ARG A 94 6.60 -11.71 -7.48
C ARG A 94 6.67 -10.45 -8.33
N ALA A 95 5.58 -9.69 -8.41
CA ALA A 95 5.52 -8.53 -9.28
C ALA A 95 5.45 -7.25 -8.45
N ILE A 96 6.53 -6.47 -8.49
CA ILE A 96 6.57 -5.11 -7.94
C ILE A 96 6.80 -4.16 -9.09
N LEU A 97 5.89 -3.21 -9.24
CA LEU A 97 6.03 -2.14 -10.19
C LEU A 97 6.97 -1.08 -9.59
N LEU A 98 8.06 -0.81 -10.28
CA LEU A 98 8.96 0.28 -9.95
C LEU A 98 8.68 1.45 -10.89
N VAL A 99 8.26 2.56 -10.32
CA VAL A 99 7.83 3.74 -11.09
C VAL A 99 8.74 4.93 -10.81
N PRO A 100 9.00 5.79 -11.81
CA PRO A 100 9.73 7.03 -11.56
C PRO A 100 8.91 7.99 -10.69
N PRO A 101 9.54 8.94 -9.98
CA PRO A 101 8.83 10.05 -9.35
C PRO A 101 8.09 10.89 -10.41
N GLY A 102 6.96 11.48 -10.03
CA GLY A 102 6.10 12.27 -10.91
C GLY A 102 5.22 11.45 -11.85
N VAL A 103 5.23 10.12 -11.76
CA VAL A 103 4.33 9.27 -12.57
C VAL A 103 2.87 9.53 -12.22
N SER A 104 1.97 9.58 -13.21
CA SER A 104 0.54 9.75 -12.95
C SER A 104 -0.11 8.45 -12.44
N ALA A 105 -1.19 8.57 -11.67
CA ALA A 105 -1.93 7.42 -11.16
C ALA A 105 -2.48 6.52 -12.28
N GLU A 106 -2.96 7.08 -13.40
CA GLU A 106 -3.46 6.31 -14.55
C GLU A 106 -2.36 5.41 -15.13
N ARG A 107 -1.12 5.92 -15.23
CA ARG A 107 0.02 5.14 -15.70
C ARG A 107 0.40 4.03 -14.73
N VAL A 108 0.28 4.28 -13.42
CA VAL A 108 0.49 3.26 -12.39
C VAL A 108 -0.56 2.15 -12.51
N LEU A 109 -1.84 2.51 -12.60
CA LEU A 109 -2.94 1.54 -12.72
C LEU A 109 -2.81 0.71 -13.99
N LYS A 110 -2.46 1.33 -15.11
CA LYS A 110 -2.15 0.62 -16.36
C LYS A 110 -0.99 -0.37 -16.16
N GLY A 111 0.13 0.08 -15.57
CA GLY A 111 1.27 -0.78 -15.30
C GLY A 111 0.92 -1.96 -14.39
N LEU A 112 0.11 -1.74 -13.34
CA LEU A 112 -0.38 -2.82 -12.48
C LEU A 112 -1.28 -3.79 -13.24
N ASN A 113 -2.10 -3.32 -14.17
CA ASN A 113 -2.91 -4.17 -15.03
C ASN A 113 -2.06 -4.98 -16.02
N ASP A 114 -0.95 -4.43 -16.52
CA ASP A 114 -0.06 -5.11 -17.45
C ASP A 114 0.71 -6.25 -16.78
N LEU A 115 0.92 -6.19 -15.45
CA LEU A 115 1.51 -7.29 -14.65
C LEU A 115 0.62 -8.55 -14.59
N LYS A 116 -0.58 -8.53 -15.17
CA LYS A 116 -1.47 -9.68 -15.31
C LYS A 116 -1.02 -10.68 -16.39
N SER A 117 -0.14 -10.26 -17.31
CA SER A 117 0.34 -11.06 -18.45
C SER A 117 1.60 -11.83 -18.09
#